data_AF-A0AAV9ZZU1-F1
#
_entry.id   AF-A0AAV9ZZU1-F1
#
_cell.length_a   1.000
_cell.length_b   1.000
_cell.length_c   1.000
_cell.angle_alpha   90.00
_cell.angle_beta   90.00
_cell.angle_gamma   90.00
#
_symmetry.space_group_name_H-M   'P 1'
#
loop_
_entity.id
_entity.type
_entity.pdbx_description
1 polymer ?
#
loop_
_entity_poly.entity_id
_entity_poly.type
_entity_poly.pdbx_seq_one_letter_code
_entity_poly.pdbx_strand_id
1 'polypeptide(L)'
;FFLEVTRNRTTPFWSHPSLQPLGLPPSPSTSPILAVPSSRRIAAGQDQPPADDEEDPDEELTELVRARATFDERLTETVAKLRDFCDGLEYQRQFHDSRMLDAVEREGNSFFRLIDQCLTRERRANSTRGAAPTTWDKSTSNAMFYRTRPTNADKDT
;
A
#
# COMPACT_ATOMS: atom_id res chain seq x y z
N PHE A 1 -11.23 26.92 -9.79
CA PHE A 1 -12.69 26.93 -9.94
C PHE A 1 -13.20 25.52 -9.75
N PHE A 2 -14.25 25.32 -8.95
CA PHE A 2 -14.87 24.02 -8.73
C PHE A 2 -16.23 24.00 -9.43
N LEU A 3 -16.58 22.88 -10.06
CA LEU A 3 -17.89 22.66 -10.68
C LEU A 3 -18.81 21.98 -9.66
N GLU A 4 -19.99 22.57 -9.43
CA GLU A 4 -20.99 22.03 -8.52
C GLU A 4 -21.81 20.95 -9.22
N VAL A 5 -21.75 19.71 -8.75
CA VAL A 5 -22.44 18.57 -9.38
C VAL A 5 -23.54 18.04 -8.45
N THR A 6 -24.73 17.76 -8.98
CA THR A 6 -25.85 17.21 -8.21
C THR A 6 -25.86 15.68 -8.29
N ARG A 7 -26.05 15.01 -7.14
CA ARG A 7 -26.13 13.55 -7.06
C ARG A 7 -27.58 13.07 -7.11
N ASN A 8 -27.91 12.22 -8.08
CA ASN A 8 -29.23 11.60 -8.23
C ASN A 8 -29.22 10.14 -7.79
N ARG A 9 -30.40 9.60 -7.43
CA ARG A 9 -30.58 8.20 -7.03
C ARG A 9 -30.78 7.24 -8.21
N THR A 10 -30.89 7.77 -9.42
CA THR A 10 -31.06 7.04 -10.67
C THR A 10 -29.87 7.31 -11.59
N THR A 11 -29.55 6.39 -12.50
CA THR A 11 -28.49 6.58 -13.48
C THR A 11 -28.91 7.58 -14.57
N PRO A 12 -28.04 8.52 -14.97
CA PRO A 12 -26.71 8.80 -14.42
C PRO A 12 -26.79 9.49 -13.03
N PHE A 13 -25.99 8.97 -12.10
CA PHE A 13 -25.98 9.34 -10.68
C PHE A 13 -25.39 10.73 -10.40
N TRP A 14 -24.75 11.35 -11.40
CA TRP A 14 -24.24 12.73 -11.34
C TRP A 14 -24.79 13.53 -12.53
N SER A 15 -25.24 14.77 -12.26
CA SER A 15 -25.68 15.70 -13.29
C SER A 15 -24.95 17.04 -13.19
N HIS A 16 -24.41 17.51 -14.31
CA HIS A 16 -23.82 18.84 -14.48
C HIS A 16 -24.00 19.28 -15.95
N PRO A 17 -24.22 20.58 -16.25
CA PRO A 17 -24.48 21.06 -17.61
C PRO A 17 -23.40 20.72 -18.66
N SER A 18 -22.17 20.48 -18.22
CA SER A 18 -21.06 20.08 -19.10
C SER A 18 -20.92 18.58 -19.33
N LEU A 19 -21.72 17.74 -18.65
CA LEU A 19 -21.66 16.29 -18.81
C LEU A 19 -22.54 15.88 -20.01
N GLN A 20 -21.89 15.41 -21.07
CA GLN A 20 -22.59 14.83 -22.22
C GLN A 20 -22.68 13.31 -22.03
N PRO A 21 -23.87 12.71 -22.12
CA PRO A 21 -24.02 11.26 -22.10
C PRO A 21 -23.30 10.65 -23.30
N LEU A 22 -22.37 9.72 -23.05
CA LEU A 22 -21.84 8.84 -24.10
C LEU A 22 -23.00 7.92 -24.51
N GLY A 23 -23.39 7.94 -25.79
CA GLY A 23 -24.58 7.24 -26.29
C GLY A 23 -24.64 5.77 -25.87
N LEU A 24 -25.81 5.31 -25.43
CA LEU A 24 -26.05 3.91 -25.07
C LEU A 24 -25.84 3.01 -26.30
N PRO A 25 -25.13 1.87 -26.19
CA PRO A 25 -25.29 0.77 -27.13
C PRO A 25 -26.65 0.08 -26.92
N PRO A 26 -27.26 -0.47 -27.99
CA PRO A 26 -28.53 -1.18 -27.89
C PRO A 26 -28.40 -2.45 -27.04
N SER A 27 -29.20 -2.56 -25.97
CA SER A 27 -29.51 -3.84 -25.32
C SER A 27 -30.56 -4.55 -26.18
N PRO A 28 -30.34 -5.82 -26.57
CA PRO A 28 -30.80 -6.88 -25.68
C PRO A 28 -29.82 -8.05 -25.59
N SER A 29 -29.51 -8.43 -24.34
CA SER A 29 -29.01 -9.75 -23.95
C SER A 29 -27.73 -10.26 -24.62
N THR A 30 -26.76 -10.57 -23.76
CA THR A 30 -25.63 -11.47 -24.02
C THR A 30 -24.42 -10.81 -24.71
N SER A 31 -23.47 -10.42 -23.85
CA SER A 31 -22.02 -10.31 -24.06
C SER A 31 -21.49 -9.36 -25.16
N PRO A 32 -20.82 -8.24 -24.80
CA PRO A 32 -20.06 -7.49 -25.78
C PRO A 32 -18.55 -7.73 -25.63
N ILE A 33 -18.03 -8.50 -26.60
CA ILE A 33 -16.68 -8.36 -27.14
C ILE A 33 -16.60 -6.99 -27.85
N LEU A 34 -15.57 -6.22 -27.53
CA LEU A 34 -15.21 -4.96 -28.19
C LEU A 34 -14.80 -5.22 -29.64
N ALA A 35 -15.43 -4.53 -30.60
CA ALA A 35 -14.85 -4.32 -31.92
C ALA A 35 -15.29 -2.97 -32.52
N VAL A 36 -14.26 -2.23 -32.95
CA VAL A 36 -14.20 -0.88 -33.53
C VAL A 36 -14.83 -0.84 -34.94
N PRO A 37 -15.24 0.33 -35.46
CA PRO A 37 -14.63 0.72 -36.75
C PRO A 37 -14.44 2.23 -37.03
N SER A 38 -13.23 2.53 -37.53
CA SER A 38 -12.87 3.26 -38.77
C SER A 38 -13.33 4.70 -39.08
N SER A 39 -12.35 5.61 -39.14
CA SER A 39 -11.83 6.22 -40.40
C SER A 39 -10.85 7.37 -40.06
N ARG A 40 -9.53 7.24 -40.23
CA ARG A 40 -8.70 7.33 -41.47
C ARG A 40 -8.64 8.74 -42.10
N ARG A 41 -7.52 9.43 -41.86
CA ARG A 41 -6.54 9.87 -42.90
C ARG A 41 -5.28 10.47 -42.25
N ILE A 42 -4.16 9.75 -42.36
CA ILE A 42 -2.81 10.31 -42.25
C ILE A 42 -2.29 10.49 -43.68
N ALA A 43 -1.69 11.65 -43.97
CA ALA A 43 -0.86 11.84 -45.15
C ALA A 43 0.59 11.47 -44.80
N ALA A 44 1.03 10.37 -45.44
CA ALA A 44 2.38 10.05 -45.90
C ALA A 44 3.55 10.06 -44.91
N GLY A 45 4.06 8.83 -44.66
CA GLY A 45 5.49 8.57 -44.79
C GLY A 45 6.18 7.97 -43.56
N GLN A 46 6.05 6.65 -43.37
CA GLN A 46 7.16 5.69 -43.30
C GLN A 46 6.64 4.33 -42.80
N ASP A 47 6.90 3.31 -43.61
CA ASP A 47 6.74 1.90 -43.26
C ASP A 47 7.60 1.57 -42.04
N GLN A 48 6.95 1.24 -40.92
CA GLN A 48 7.54 0.40 -39.90
C GLN A 48 6.41 -0.48 -39.36
N PRO A 49 6.52 -1.82 -39.41
CA PRO A 49 5.55 -2.66 -38.73
C PRO A 49 5.56 -2.25 -37.26
N PRO A 50 4.39 -2.04 -36.61
CA PRO A 50 4.38 -1.83 -35.18
C PRO A 50 5.03 -3.07 -34.56
N ALA A 51 6.13 -2.85 -33.85
CA ALA A 51 6.60 -3.85 -32.91
C ALA A 51 5.40 -4.12 -32.00
N ASP A 52 4.92 -5.36 -32.02
CA ASP A 52 4.08 -5.88 -30.96
C ASP A 52 4.96 -5.81 -29.72
N ASP A 53 4.88 -4.68 -29.00
CA ASP A 53 5.34 -4.59 -27.61
C ASP A 53 4.36 -5.48 -26.81
N GLU A 54 4.49 -6.79 -26.98
CA GLU A 54 4.06 -7.74 -25.97
C GLU A 54 4.96 -7.45 -24.77
N GLU A 55 4.51 -6.57 -23.89
CA GLU A 55 5.07 -6.39 -22.56
C GLU A 55 5.19 -7.79 -21.95
N ASP A 56 6.41 -8.33 -21.96
CA ASP A 56 6.68 -9.68 -21.48
C ASP A 56 6.29 -9.72 -20.01
N PRO A 57 5.19 -10.42 -19.64
CA PRO A 57 4.72 -10.46 -18.26
C PRO A 57 5.77 -11.08 -17.33
N ASP A 58 6.77 -11.78 -17.88
CA ASP A 58 7.88 -12.38 -17.15
C ASP A 58 8.94 -11.33 -16.76
N GLU A 59 9.08 -10.20 -17.47
CA GLU A 59 9.98 -9.11 -17.08
C GLU A 59 9.46 -8.35 -15.86
N GLU A 60 8.16 -8.04 -15.80
CA GLU A 60 7.55 -7.41 -14.61
C GLU A 60 7.63 -8.34 -13.40
N LEU A 61 7.35 -9.64 -13.59
CA LEU A 61 7.46 -10.64 -12.53
C LEU A 61 8.90 -10.79 -12.02
N THR A 62 9.89 -10.78 -12.91
CA THR A 62 11.31 -10.86 -12.49
C THR A 62 11.79 -9.60 -11.79
N GLU A 63 11.32 -8.42 -12.18
CA GLU A 63 11.62 -7.17 -11.46
C GLU A 63 11.00 -7.16 -10.05
N LEU A 64 9.74 -7.59 -9.89
CA LEU A 64 9.11 -7.76 -8.58
C LEU A 64 9.85 -8.77 -7.69
N VAL A 65 10.30 -9.90 -8.26
CA VAL A 65 11.07 -10.91 -7.52
C VAL A 65 12.43 -10.37 -7.08
N ARG A 66 13.15 -9.63 -7.93
CA ARG A 66 14.40 -8.95 -7.53
C ARG A 66 14.16 -7.89 -6.46
N ALA A 67 13.10 -7.08 -6.61
CA ALA A 67 12.73 -6.08 -5.62
C ALA A 67 12.39 -6.72 -4.27
N ARG A 68 11.69 -7.87 -4.28
CA ARG A 68 11.38 -8.65 -3.07
C ARG A 68 12.64 -9.25 -2.43
N ALA A 69 13.54 -9.85 -3.21
CA ALA A 69 14.80 -10.38 -2.68
C ALA A 69 15.61 -9.28 -1.97
N THR A 70 15.76 -8.10 -2.60
CA THR A 70 16.45 -6.97 -1.96
C THR A 70 15.70 -6.40 -0.76
N PHE A 71 14.37 -6.52 -0.70
CA PHE A 71 13.59 -6.11 0.46
C PHE A 71 13.82 -7.06 1.64
N ASP A 72 13.73 -8.37 1.41
CA ASP A 72 13.89 -9.39 2.45
C ASP A 72 15.31 -9.34 3.04
N GLU A 73 16.33 -9.15 2.19
CA GLU A 73 17.71 -8.92 2.61
C GLU A 73 17.86 -7.66 3.47
N ARG A 74 17.37 -6.51 2.99
CA ARG A 74 17.44 -5.23 3.73
C ARG A 74 16.70 -5.29 5.06
N LEU A 75 15.53 -5.92 5.09
CA LEU A 75 14.75 -6.07 6.30
C LEU A 75 15.48 -7.00 7.29
N THR A 76 16.04 -8.12 6.81
CA THR A 76 16.83 -9.05 7.62
C THR A 76 18.05 -8.37 8.22
N GLU A 77 18.80 -7.61 7.41
CA GLU A 77 19.96 -6.83 7.86
C GLU A 77 19.55 -5.78 8.91
N THR A 78 18.43 -5.08 8.70
CA THR A 78 17.91 -4.10 9.65
C THR A 78 17.53 -4.75 10.98
N VAL A 79 16.88 -5.92 10.94
CA VAL A 79 16.53 -6.68 12.15
C VAL A 79 17.79 -7.17 12.88
N ALA A 80 18.81 -7.63 12.16
CA ALA A 80 20.09 -8.02 12.76
C ALA A 80 20.75 -6.84 13.48
N LYS A 81 20.86 -5.67 12.82
CA LYS A 81 21.40 -4.44 13.44
C LYS A 81 20.64 -4.04 14.71
N LEU A 82 19.32 -4.14 14.72
CA LEU A 82 18.52 -3.82 15.90
C LEU A 82 18.76 -4.80 17.05
N ARG A 83 18.94 -6.09 16.77
CA ARG A 83 19.26 -7.10 17.80
C ARG A 83 20.65 -6.86 18.40
N ASP A 84 21.66 -6.70 17.55
CA ASP A 84 23.03 -6.42 18.00
C ASP A 84 23.10 -5.12 18.82
N PHE A 85 22.34 -4.10 18.43
CA PHE A 85 22.23 -2.86 19.18
C PHE A 85 21.56 -3.07 20.55
N CYS A 86 20.47 -3.83 20.63
CA CYS A 86 19.83 -4.18 21.89
C CYS A 86 20.79 -4.93 22.83
N ASP A 87 21.53 -5.91 22.31
CA ASP A 87 22.53 -6.66 23.08
C ASP A 87 23.63 -5.71 23.62
N GLY A 88 24.06 -4.74 22.81
CA GLY A 88 24.97 -3.68 23.23
C GLY A 88 24.41 -2.82 24.36
N LEU A 89 23.11 -2.45 24.31
CA LEU A 89 22.47 -1.69 25.38
C LEU A 89 22.33 -2.49 26.67
N GLU A 90 22.08 -3.80 26.58
CA GLU A 90 22.06 -4.69 27.75
C GLU A 90 23.42 -4.76 28.43
N TYR A 91 24.50 -4.78 27.66
CA TYR A 91 25.85 -4.64 28.20
C TYR A 91 26.06 -3.27 28.86
N GLN A 92 25.61 -2.18 28.22
CA GLN A 92 25.73 -0.82 28.77
C GLN A 92 25.00 -0.64 30.11
N ARG A 93 23.92 -1.39 30.36
CA ARG A 93 23.17 -1.34 31.62
C ARG A 93 24.05 -1.51 32.87
N GLN A 94 25.15 -2.26 32.77
CA GLN A 94 26.09 -2.51 33.88
C GLN A 94 26.80 -1.24 34.35
N PHE A 95 26.98 -0.26 33.47
CA PHE A 95 27.71 0.98 33.75
C PHE A 95 26.81 2.07 34.32
N HIS A 96 25.49 1.91 34.27
CA HIS A 96 24.52 2.90 34.74
C HIS A 96 24.75 4.34 34.20
N ASP A 97 25.28 4.47 32.98
CA ASP A 97 25.54 5.78 32.37
C ASP A 97 24.24 6.40 31.84
N SER A 98 23.75 7.43 32.53
CA SER A 98 22.53 8.14 32.14
C SER A 98 22.69 8.89 30.82
N ARG A 99 23.91 9.29 30.43
CA ARG A 99 24.13 10.04 29.18
C ARG A 99 23.86 9.17 27.96
N MET A 100 24.21 7.89 28.04
CA MET A 100 23.90 6.94 26.97
C MET A 100 22.39 6.73 26.86
N LEU A 101 21.68 6.64 27.99
CA LEU A 101 20.22 6.55 28.00
C LEU A 101 19.58 7.80 27.37
N ASP A 102 19.99 9.00 27.79
CA ASP A 102 19.50 10.27 27.25
C ASP A 102 19.74 10.37 25.73
N ALA A 103 20.89 9.88 25.24
CA ALA A 103 21.19 9.84 23.81
C ALA A 103 20.24 8.89 23.06
N VAL A 104 20.02 7.69 23.58
CA VAL A 104 19.10 6.71 22.98
C VAL A 104 17.67 7.24 22.97
N GLU A 105 17.20 7.85 24.06
CA GLU A 105 15.86 8.43 24.14
C GLU A 105 15.70 9.60 23.18
N ARG A 106 16.68 10.50 23.10
CA ARG A 106 16.63 11.67 22.23
C ARG A 106 16.62 11.29 20.75
N GLU A 107 17.54 10.43 20.32
CA GLU A 107 17.65 10.02 18.91
C GLU A 107 16.56 9.00 18.52
N GLY A 108 16.12 8.16 19.46
CA GLY A 108 15.16 7.08 19.24
C GLY A 108 13.69 7.45 19.38
N ASN A 109 13.34 8.63 19.90
CA ASN A 109 11.95 8.99 20.26
C ASN A 109 10.93 8.77 19.12
N SER A 110 11.26 9.17 17.89
CA SER A 110 10.37 8.97 16.74
C SER A 110 10.16 7.49 16.41
N PHE A 111 11.23 6.68 16.54
CA PHE A 111 11.20 5.25 16.34
C PHE A 111 10.41 4.53 17.45
N PHE A 112 10.60 4.92 18.72
CA PHE A 112 9.80 4.37 19.84
C PHE A 112 8.30 4.64 19.66
N ARG A 113 7.93 5.85 19.19
CA ARG A 113 6.54 6.15 18.83
C ARG A 113 5.99 5.24 17.73
N LEU A 114 6.80 4.89 16.73
CA LEU A 114 6.41 3.93 15.69
C LEU A 114 6.22 2.53 16.29
N ILE A 115 7.14 2.07 17.14
CA ILE A 115 7.05 0.78 17.84
C ILE A 115 5.74 0.72 18.65
N ASP A 116 5.43 1.75 19.43
CA ASP A 116 4.22 1.81 20.25
C ASP A 116 2.94 1.72 19.41
N GLN A 117 2.93 2.38 18.24
CA GLN A 117 1.80 2.32 17.32
C GLN A 117 1.64 0.92 16.71
N CYS A 118 2.74 0.27 16.31
CA CYS A 118 2.73 -1.11 15.82
C CYS A 118 2.24 -2.10 16.90
N LEU A 119 2.78 -2.02 18.12
CA LEU A 119 2.38 -2.87 19.24
C LEU A 119 0.93 -2.61 19.69
N THR A 120 0.46 -1.37 19.64
CA THR A 120 -0.93 -1.04 19.93
C THR A 120 -1.87 -1.60 18.88
N ARG A 121 -1.51 -1.52 17.59
CA ARG A 121 -2.25 -2.17 16.51
C ARG A 121 -2.33 -3.68 16.72
N GLU A 122 -1.21 -4.31 17.08
CA GLU A 122 -1.16 -5.75 17.35
C GLU A 122 -2.04 -6.16 18.54
N ARG A 123 -1.95 -5.44 19.67
CA ARG A 123 -2.81 -5.69 20.84
C ARG A 123 -4.30 -5.57 20.50
N ARG A 124 -4.67 -4.61 19.66
CA ARG A 124 -6.06 -4.44 19.22
C ARG A 124 -6.50 -5.57 18.30
N ALA A 125 -5.68 -5.96 17.32
CA ALA A 125 -5.99 -7.06 16.41
C ALA A 125 -6.12 -8.41 17.14
N ASN A 126 -5.31 -8.62 18.18
CA ASN A 126 -5.32 -9.84 18.97
C ASN A 126 -6.35 -9.81 20.12
N SER A 127 -7.07 -8.70 20.31
CA SER A 127 -8.09 -8.57 21.35
C SER A 127 -9.48 -8.90 20.81
N THR A 128 -10.10 -9.95 21.37
CA THR A 128 -11.48 -10.34 21.05
C THR A 128 -12.54 -9.42 21.68
N ARG A 129 -12.13 -8.46 22.52
CA ARG A 129 -13.03 -7.56 23.28
C ARG A 129 -12.83 -6.07 22.98
N GLY A 130 -12.14 -5.72 21.90
CA GLY A 130 -11.87 -4.32 21.52
C GLY A 130 -13.00 -3.68 20.71
N ALA A 131 -13.14 -2.35 20.84
CA ALA A 131 -13.94 -1.57 19.90
C ALA A 131 -13.33 -1.67 18.49
N ALA A 132 -14.18 -1.83 17.47
CA ALA A 132 -13.73 -1.92 16.08
C ALA A 132 -12.94 -0.66 15.70
N PRO A 133 -11.77 -0.79 15.07
CA PRO A 133 -10.94 0.36 14.71
C PRO A 133 -11.69 1.26 13.73
N THR A 134 -11.60 2.57 13.95
CA THR A 134 -12.09 3.53 12.96
C THR A 134 -11.08 3.58 11.83
N THR A 135 -11.57 3.58 10.58
CA THR A 135 -10.74 3.52 9.36
C THR A 135 -9.77 4.71 9.20
N TRP A 136 -9.86 5.72 10.06
CA TRP A 136 -9.12 6.98 9.97
C TRP A 136 -8.49 7.39 11.31
N ASP A 137 -8.25 6.45 12.23
CA ASP A 137 -7.59 6.76 13.49
C ASP A 137 -6.15 7.27 13.21
N LYS A 138 -5.91 8.56 13.48
CA LYS A 138 -4.59 9.20 13.33
C LYS A 138 -3.50 8.49 14.13
N SER A 139 -3.85 7.77 15.20
CA SER A 139 -2.89 6.98 15.97
C SER A 139 -2.37 5.74 15.20
N THR A 140 -3.05 5.32 14.14
CA THR A 140 -2.69 4.15 13.32
C THR A 140 -2.05 4.49 11.98
N SER A 141 -1.90 5.78 11.64
CA SER A 141 -1.41 6.21 10.32
C SER A 141 -0.02 5.67 9.97
N ASN A 142 0.94 5.70 10.91
CA ASN A 142 2.30 5.22 10.62
C ASN A 142 2.41 3.69 10.71
N ALA A 143 1.45 3.05 11.40
CA ALA A 143 1.39 1.60 11.51
C ALA A 143 0.49 0.98 10.42
N MET A 144 0.06 1.71 9.39
CA MET A 144 -0.88 1.20 8.36
C MET A 144 -0.33 -0.01 7.58
N PHE A 145 0.97 -0.05 7.32
CA PHE A 145 1.62 -1.16 6.62
C PHE A 145 2.09 -2.28 7.54
N TYR A 146 1.94 -2.13 8.86
CA TYR A 146 2.32 -3.15 9.82
C TYR A 146 1.31 -4.32 9.79
N ARG A 147 1.81 -5.52 9.50
CA ARG A 147 1.04 -6.77 9.58
C ARG A 147 1.24 -7.38 10.96
N THR A 148 0.14 -7.70 11.63
CA THR A 148 0.14 -8.27 12.98
C THR A 148 0.56 -9.73 12.96
N ARG A 149 1.23 -10.20 14.01
CA ARG A 149 1.60 -11.62 14.12
C ARG A 149 0.34 -12.44 14.40
N PRO A 150 0.27 -13.70 13.92
CA PRO A 150 -0.85 -14.61 14.22
C PRO A 150 -1.05 -14.77 15.72
N THR A 151 -2.31 -14.86 16.16
CA THR A 151 -2.59 -15.17 17.55
C THR A 151 -2.15 -16.60 17.86
N ASN A 152 -1.95 -16.93 19.14
CA ASN A 152 -1.62 -18.32 19.51
C ASN A 152 -2.75 -19.30 19.14
N ALA A 153 -4.00 -18.84 19.10
CA ALA A 153 -5.13 -19.66 18.64
C ALA A 153 -5.04 -20.01 17.14
N ASP A 154 -4.51 -19.09 16.32
CA ASP A 154 -4.36 -19.30 14.87
C ASP A 154 -3.16 -20.19 14.50
N LYS A 155 -2.22 -20.42 15.43
CA LYS A 155 -1.03 -21.25 15.19
C LYS A 155 -1.28 -22.74 15.38
N ASP A 156 -2.34 -23.10 16.11
CA ASP A 156 -2.69 -24.48 16.45
C ASP A 156 -3.74 -25.09 15.48
N THR A 157 -4.06 -24.38 14.38
CA THR A 157 -5.02 -24.81 13.35
C THR A 157 -4.32 -25.06 12.02
#